data_AF-A0A2S3Z5X8-F1
#
_entry.id   AF-A0A2S3Z5X8-F1
#
_cell.length_a   1.000
_cell.length_b   1.000
_cell.length_c   1.000
_cell.angle_alpha   90.00
_cell.angle_beta   90.00
_cell.angle_gamma   90.00
#
_symmetry.space_group_name_H-M   'P 1'
#
loop_
_entity.id
_entity.type
_entity.pdbx_description
1 polymer ?
#
loop_
_entity_poly.entity_id
_entity_poly.type
_entity_poly.pdbx_seq_one_letter_code
_entity_poly.pdbx_strand_id
1 'polypeptide(L)'
;MFAAIITFGIIGERGATSSDMPSAVSSGSPATSSASPSPDAVANTSPSSTPGDIAITPELNADLAALLTLTDYCDPSIAEFARTYRGQTISFPGSIGALSPHDGATTRYDILIGSGDFSETSAPGPAFQFRDVNMTNDLNFVGPTPDTIGVGTNLNFTAEVDDYETNSCLFLLNPMSTAVR
;
A
#
# COMPACT_ATOMS: atom_id res chain seq x y z
N MET A 1 44.55 12.71 27.04
CA MET A 1 45.49 11.81 26.37
C MET A 1 44.75 11.20 25.19
N PHE A 2 44.89 11.82 24.02
CA PHE A 2 44.24 11.40 22.78
C PHE A 2 45.21 10.48 22.02
N ALA A 3 44.73 9.35 21.52
CA ALA A 3 45.42 8.56 20.52
C ALA A 3 44.39 8.00 19.54
N ALA A 4 44.37 8.57 18.35
CA ALA A 4 43.68 8.05 17.17
C ALA A 4 44.76 7.70 16.14
N ILE A 5 44.71 6.48 15.61
CA ILE A 5 45.53 6.05 14.47
C ILE A 5 44.57 5.31 13.53
N ILE A 6 44.27 5.90 12.37
CA ILE A 6 43.59 5.23 11.27
C ILE A 6 44.52 5.31 10.06
N THR A 7 44.97 4.14 9.63
CA THR A 7 45.86 3.93 8.50
C THR A 7 45.05 3.82 7.22
N PHE A 8 45.43 4.56 6.18
CA PHE A 8 44.86 4.43 4.83
C PHE A 8 45.57 3.30 4.08
N GLY A 9 44.78 2.41 3.46
CA GLY A 9 45.26 1.43 2.47
C GLY A 9 44.49 1.61 1.16
N ILE A 10 45.23 1.96 0.11
CA ILE A 10 44.80 2.05 -1.30
C ILE A 10 45.35 0.84 -2.09
N ILE A 11 44.78 0.59 -3.29
CA ILE A 11 45.23 -0.26 -4.43
C ILE A 11 44.36 -1.53 -4.62
N GLY A 12 43.83 -1.87 -5.81
CA GLY A 12 44.26 -1.49 -7.16
C GLY A 12 43.26 -1.75 -8.31
N GLU A 13 43.73 -1.38 -9.49
CA GLU A 13 43.08 -1.18 -10.79
C GLU A 13 43.56 -2.25 -11.80
N ARG A 14 42.69 -2.74 -12.72
CA ARG A 14 42.85 -2.80 -14.21
C ARG A 14 42.28 -4.03 -14.95
N GLY A 15 41.48 -3.71 -15.98
CA GLY A 15 41.45 -4.32 -17.34
C GLY A 15 40.49 -5.50 -17.58
N ALA A 16 39.97 -5.81 -18.77
CA ALA A 16 39.74 -5.13 -20.06
C ALA A 16 38.81 -6.04 -20.93
N THR A 17 38.08 -5.41 -21.86
CA THR A 17 37.18 -5.78 -22.98
C THR A 17 37.13 -7.18 -23.69
N SER A 18 35.96 -7.39 -24.35
CA SER A 18 35.63 -8.16 -25.59
C SER A 18 35.40 -9.67 -25.48
N SER A 19 34.50 -10.37 -26.20
CA SER A 19 33.42 -10.14 -27.20
C SER A 19 32.65 -11.48 -27.32
N ASP A 20 31.37 -11.52 -27.74
CA ASP A 20 30.93 -12.20 -28.98
C ASP A 20 29.39 -12.21 -29.16
N MET A 21 28.97 -12.04 -30.41
CA MET A 21 27.59 -12.11 -30.92
C MET A 21 27.15 -13.58 -31.17
N PRO A 22 25.89 -13.82 -31.58
CA PRO A 22 25.71 -14.06 -33.02
C PRO A 22 24.48 -13.37 -33.63
N SER A 23 24.62 -13.11 -34.93
CA SER A 23 23.63 -12.56 -35.85
C SER A 23 22.54 -13.57 -36.24
N ALA A 24 21.34 -13.07 -36.58
CA ALA A 24 20.57 -13.56 -37.73
C ALA A 24 19.58 -12.47 -38.19
N VAL A 25 19.74 -12.06 -39.45
CA VAL A 25 18.87 -11.16 -40.21
C VAL A 25 17.84 -11.97 -41.01
N SER A 26 16.64 -11.41 -41.21
CA SER A 26 16.06 -11.06 -42.52
C SER A 26 14.55 -11.34 -42.68
N SER A 27 13.84 -10.24 -42.98
CA SER A 27 12.78 -10.04 -44.00
C SER A 27 11.45 -10.82 -43.99
N GLY A 28 10.34 -10.06 -44.04
CA GLY A 28 9.12 -10.48 -44.72
C GLY A 28 7.80 -9.88 -44.19
N SER A 29 7.29 -8.84 -44.83
CA SER A 29 5.87 -8.43 -44.88
C SER A 29 5.50 -8.43 -46.38
N PRO A 30 4.24 -8.55 -46.88
CA PRO A 30 2.94 -8.32 -46.23
C PRO A 30 1.81 -9.32 -46.61
N ALA A 31 0.62 -9.19 -46.01
CA ALA A 31 -0.68 -9.20 -46.71
C ALA A 31 -1.88 -9.07 -45.74
N THR A 32 -2.72 -8.08 -46.01
CA THR A 32 -4.09 -7.85 -45.54
C THR A 32 -5.08 -8.90 -46.09
N SER A 33 -6.06 -9.32 -45.29
CA SER A 33 -7.50 -9.04 -45.53
C SER A 33 -8.46 -9.99 -44.78
N SER A 34 -9.39 -9.34 -44.08
CA SER A 34 -10.80 -9.68 -43.88
C SER A 34 -11.22 -11.10 -43.46
N ALA A 35 -11.70 -11.19 -42.21
CA ALA A 35 -13.06 -11.67 -41.95
C ALA A 35 -13.64 -11.03 -40.68
N SER A 36 -14.68 -10.24 -40.87
CA SER A 36 -15.75 -9.87 -39.94
C SER A 36 -17.06 -10.11 -40.73
N PRO A 37 -18.25 -10.37 -40.16
CA PRO A 37 -18.67 -10.21 -38.77
C PRO A 37 -19.50 -11.39 -38.20
N SER A 38 -19.79 -11.37 -36.90
CA SER A 38 -21.17 -11.50 -36.37
C SER A 38 -21.22 -11.54 -34.84
N PRO A 39 -22.37 -11.15 -34.25
CA PRO A 39 -22.41 -10.17 -33.17
C PRO A 39 -22.61 -10.77 -31.78
N ASP A 40 -22.13 -10.02 -30.79
CA ASP A 40 -22.77 -9.81 -29.48
C ASP A 40 -23.41 -11.04 -28.83
N ALA A 41 -22.60 -12.05 -28.52
CA ALA A 41 -22.78 -12.69 -27.23
C ALA A 41 -22.25 -11.69 -26.20
N VAL A 42 -23.15 -10.90 -25.61
CA VAL A 42 -22.90 -10.16 -24.38
C VAL A 42 -22.55 -11.21 -23.31
N ALA A 43 -21.28 -11.60 -23.28
CA ALA A 43 -20.66 -12.18 -22.11
C ALA A 43 -20.73 -11.06 -21.08
N ASN A 44 -21.80 -11.10 -20.30
CA ASN A 44 -21.95 -10.32 -19.09
C ASN A 44 -20.78 -10.73 -18.20
N THR A 45 -19.66 -10.02 -18.31
CA THR A 45 -18.47 -10.19 -17.46
C THR A 45 -18.84 -9.68 -16.08
N SER A 46 -19.70 -10.44 -15.40
CA SER A 46 -19.82 -10.37 -13.96
C SER A 46 -18.42 -10.68 -13.42
N PRO A 47 -17.80 -9.81 -12.60
CA PRO A 47 -16.52 -10.12 -12.01
C PRO A 47 -16.71 -11.37 -11.17
N SER A 48 -16.12 -12.47 -11.62
CA SER A 48 -16.04 -13.71 -10.88
C SER A 48 -15.03 -13.46 -9.76
N SER A 49 -15.52 -13.06 -8.59
CA SER A 49 -14.74 -13.05 -7.35
C SER A 49 -14.47 -14.50 -6.97
N THR A 50 -13.21 -14.92 -7.10
CA THR A 50 -12.73 -16.19 -6.53
C THR A 50 -13.08 -16.22 -5.04
N PRO A 51 -13.86 -17.20 -4.55
CA PRO A 51 -14.11 -17.35 -3.12
C PRO A 51 -12.79 -17.74 -2.42
N GLY A 52 -12.18 -16.79 -1.72
CA GLY A 52 -10.90 -16.99 -1.03
C GLY A 52 -10.55 -15.86 -0.06
N ASP A 53 -10.68 -14.60 -0.46
CA ASP A 53 -10.28 -13.44 0.37
C ASP A 53 -11.36 -12.36 0.34
N ILE A 54 -12.41 -12.52 1.16
CA ILE A 54 -13.36 -11.43 1.40
C ILE A 54 -12.75 -10.55 2.49
N ALA A 55 -12.59 -9.25 2.22
CA ALA A 55 -12.10 -8.30 3.21
C ALA A 55 -12.98 -8.32 4.46
N ILE A 56 -12.33 -8.38 5.62
CA ILE A 56 -12.98 -8.23 6.92
C ILE A 56 -13.44 -6.79 7.05
N THR A 57 -14.73 -6.60 7.32
CA THR A 57 -15.31 -5.26 7.53
C THR A 57 -15.89 -5.15 8.95
N PRO A 58 -16.00 -3.92 9.51
CA PRO A 58 -16.55 -3.75 10.85
C PRO A 58 -18.02 -4.20 10.97
N GLU A 59 -18.78 -4.29 9.88
CA GLU A 59 -20.15 -4.82 9.90
C GLU A 59 -20.19 -6.35 10.05
N LEU A 60 -19.10 -7.03 9.66
CA LEU A 60 -19.02 -8.49 9.61
C LEU A 60 -18.12 -9.08 10.70
N ASN A 61 -17.30 -8.26 11.36
CA ASN A 61 -16.34 -8.70 12.36
C ASN A 61 -16.35 -7.78 13.59
N ALA A 62 -16.76 -8.35 14.72
CA ALA A 62 -16.90 -7.62 15.97
C ALA A 62 -15.56 -7.14 16.55
N ASP A 63 -14.46 -7.85 16.31
CA ASP A 63 -13.14 -7.44 16.79
C ASP A 63 -12.68 -6.16 16.07
N LEU A 64 -12.84 -6.12 14.74
CA LEU A 64 -12.53 -4.92 13.96
C LEU A 64 -13.46 -3.76 14.35
N ALA A 65 -14.76 -4.03 14.52
CA ALA A 65 -15.71 -3.02 14.97
C ALA A 65 -15.31 -2.41 16.32
N ALA A 66 -14.94 -3.25 17.29
CA ALA A 66 -14.48 -2.80 18.60
C ALA A 66 -13.18 -2.00 18.48
N LEU A 67 -12.20 -2.54 17.73
CA LEU A 67 -10.90 -1.92 17.50
C LEU A 67 -11.04 -0.48 16.98
N LEU A 68 -11.88 -0.25 15.97
CA LEU A 68 -12.07 1.07 15.36
C LEU A 68 -12.71 2.12 16.28
N THR A 69 -13.26 1.71 17.43
CA THR A 69 -13.94 2.59 18.39
C THR A 69 -13.15 2.81 19.69
N LEU A 70 -11.98 2.16 19.84
CA LEU A 70 -11.14 2.31 21.03
C LEU A 70 -10.74 3.76 21.24
N THR A 71 -10.76 4.23 22.49
CA THR A 71 -10.32 5.59 22.82
C THR A 71 -8.87 5.63 23.32
N ASP A 72 -8.32 4.48 23.71
CA ASP A 72 -6.90 4.32 23.99
C ASP A 72 -6.22 3.76 22.73
N TYR A 73 -5.42 4.61 22.07
CA TYR A 73 -4.75 4.27 20.81
C TYR A 73 -3.56 3.31 20.97
N CYS A 74 -3.13 3.04 22.22
CA CYS A 74 -2.07 2.09 22.56
C CYS A 74 -2.60 0.85 23.29
N ASP A 75 -3.93 0.64 23.32
CA ASP A 75 -4.55 -0.47 24.04
C ASP A 75 -3.94 -1.83 23.61
N PRO A 76 -3.65 -2.75 24.56
CA PRO A 76 -3.02 -4.04 24.24
C PRO A 76 -3.87 -4.91 23.30
N SER A 77 -5.18 -4.72 23.23
CA SER A 77 -6.04 -5.41 22.27
C SER A 77 -5.69 -5.10 20.81
N ILE A 78 -5.02 -3.98 20.55
CA ILE A 78 -4.55 -3.59 19.22
C ILE A 78 -3.45 -4.54 18.74
N ALA A 79 -2.49 -4.84 19.62
CA ALA A 79 -1.43 -5.80 19.32
C ALA A 79 -1.98 -7.22 19.11
N GLU A 80 -2.96 -7.61 19.94
CA GLU A 80 -3.65 -8.89 19.83
C GLU A 80 -4.43 -9.01 18.51
N PHE A 81 -5.12 -7.94 18.09
CA PHE A 81 -5.79 -7.88 16.80
C PHE A 81 -4.78 -8.03 15.65
N ALA A 82 -3.70 -7.25 15.65
CA ALA A 82 -2.67 -7.32 14.61
C ALA A 82 -2.11 -8.74 14.48
N ARG A 83 -1.79 -9.41 15.60
CA ARG A 83 -1.32 -10.80 15.60
C ARG A 83 -2.36 -11.78 15.06
N THR A 84 -3.63 -11.63 15.45
CA THR A 84 -4.71 -12.55 15.09
C THR A 84 -5.07 -12.45 13.61
N TYR A 85 -5.06 -11.22 13.07
CA TYR A 85 -5.50 -10.92 11.72
C TYR A 85 -4.33 -10.69 10.74
N ARG A 86 -3.09 -10.92 11.15
CA ARG A 86 -1.90 -10.76 10.30
C ARG A 86 -2.03 -11.48 8.96
N GLY A 87 -1.75 -10.77 7.88
CA GLY A 87 -1.88 -11.25 6.50
C GLY A 87 -3.32 -11.32 5.98
N GLN A 88 -4.32 -10.98 6.79
CA GLN A 88 -5.71 -10.88 6.34
C GLN A 88 -6.01 -9.46 5.86
N THR A 89 -6.91 -9.36 4.88
CA THR A 89 -7.39 -8.09 4.37
C THR A 89 -8.51 -7.54 5.27
N ILE A 90 -8.38 -6.28 5.68
CA ILE A 90 -9.44 -5.49 6.32
C ILE A 90 -9.90 -4.37 5.38
N SER A 91 -11.17 -3.99 5.47
CA SER A 91 -11.72 -2.81 4.81
C SER A 91 -12.51 -1.97 5.80
N PHE A 92 -12.21 -0.68 5.87
CA PHE A 92 -12.85 0.23 6.82
C PHE A 92 -12.89 1.68 6.30
N PRO A 93 -13.89 2.46 6.72
CA PRO A 93 -13.89 3.90 6.53
C PRO A 93 -12.82 4.54 7.42
N GLY A 94 -12.00 5.43 6.85
CA GLY A 94 -10.96 6.13 7.58
C GLY A 94 -10.68 7.52 7.03
N SER A 95 -9.68 8.17 7.61
CA SER A 95 -9.21 9.48 7.18
C SER A 95 -7.70 9.64 7.32
N ILE A 96 -7.10 10.50 6.50
CA ILE A 96 -5.68 10.84 6.64
C ILE A 96 -5.52 11.79 7.82
N GLY A 97 -4.86 11.33 8.89
CA GLY A 97 -4.58 12.11 10.09
C GLY A 97 -3.27 12.87 10.03
N ALA A 98 -2.25 12.30 9.38
CA ALA A 98 -0.95 12.94 9.17
C ALA A 98 -0.28 12.41 7.91
N LEU A 99 0.63 13.22 7.37
CA LEU A 99 1.41 12.89 6.21
C LEU A 99 2.83 13.44 6.36
N SER A 100 3.83 12.57 6.27
CA SER A 100 5.24 12.95 6.33
C SER A 100 6.05 12.30 5.22
N PRO A 101 7.02 13.01 4.61
CA PRO A 101 8.04 12.39 3.77
C PRO A 101 8.70 11.19 4.47
N HIS A 102 8.74 10.04 3.81
CA HIS A 102 9.46 8.87 4.32
C HIS A 102 10.97 9.08 4.12
N ASP A 103 11.75 9.12 5.19
CA ASP A 103 13.22 9.31 5.16
C ASP A 103 13.69 10.49 4.27
N GLY A 104 12.91 11.57 4.21
CA GLY A 104 13.20 12.76 3.40
C GLY A 104 12.95 12.61 1.90
N ALA A 105 12.32 11.52 1.46
CA ALA A 105 11.91 11.31 0.08
C ALA A 105 10.88 12.36 -0.38
N THR A 106 10.93 12.74 -1.65
CA THR A 106 9.99 13.74 -2.21
C THR A 106 8.68 13.14 -2.72
N THR A 107 8.62 11.81 -2.89
CA THR A 107 7.51 11.09 -3.54
C THR A 107 7.04 9.88 -2.75
N ARG A 108 7.58 9.66 -1.54
CA ARG A 108 7.27 8.53 -0.67
C ARG A 108 6.93 9.08 0.70
N TYR A 109 5.89 8.52 1.31
CA TYR A 109 5.30 9.09 2.51
C TYR A 109 4.99 8.00 3.53
N ASP A 110 5.07 8.39 4.79
CA ASP A 110 4.37 7.72 5.88
C ASP A 110 3.03 8.43 6.06
N ILE A 111 1.95 7.67 5.95
CA ILE A 111 0.57 8.16 6.03
C ILE A 111 -0.05 7.61 7.30
N LEU A 112 -0.37 8.51 8.24
CA LEU A 112 -1.13 8.15 9.42
C LEU A 112 -2.62 8.18 9.09
N ILE A 113 -3.31 7.10 9.43
CA ILE A 113 -4.71 6.88 9.10
C ILE A 113 -5.50 6.71 10.40
N GLY A 114 -6.56 7.51 10.56
CA GLY A 114 -7.54 7.37 11.63
C GLY A 114 -8.75 6.56 11.18
N SER A 115 -9.51 6.02 12.13
CA SER A 115 -10.79 5.39 11.84
C SER A 115 -11.90 6.44 11.61
N GLY A 116 -12.83 6.14 10.71
CA GLY A 116 -13.96 7.00 10.40
C GLY A 116 -13.59 8.33 9.73
N ASP A 117 -14.51 9.28 9.82
CA ASP A 117 -14.32 10.61 9.25
C ASP A 117 -13.35 11.44 10.10
N PHE A 118 -12.56 12.29 9.44
CA PHE A 118 -11.61 13.15 10.10
C PHE A 118 -12.27 14.09 11.12
N SER A 119 -11.65 14.20 12.29
CA SER A 119 -12.02 15.17 13.31
C SER A 119 -10.77 15.73 13.97
N GLU A 120 -10.74 17.05 14.18
CA GLU A 120 -9.64 17.73 14.88
C GLU A 120 -9.63 17.43 16.40
N THR A 121 -10.70 16.85 16.92
CA THR A 121 -10.92 16.68 18.38
C THR A 121 -11.14 15.23 18.79
N SER A 122 -11.21 14.30 17.83
CA SER A 122 -11.44 12.89 18.10
C SER A 122 -10.80 12.03 17.02
N ALA A 123 -10.05 11.02 17.43
CA ALA A 123 -9.47 10.01 16.55
C ALA A 123 -9.52 8.66 17.27
N PRO A 124 -10.66 7.96 17.23
CA PRO A 124 -10.77 6.64 17.83
C PRO A 124 -9.97 5.60 17.03
N GLY A 125 -9.77 4.45 17.65
CA GLY A 125 -9.06 3.31 17.11
C GLY A 125 -7.54 3.45 17.11
N PRO A 126 -6.86 2.49 16.47
CA PRO A 126 -5.41 2.49 16.35
C PRO A 126 -4.90 3.64 15.49
N ALA A 127 -3.65 4.00 15.73
CA ALA A 127 -2.85 4.80 14.81
C ALA A 127 -2.41 3.92 13.63
N PHE A 128 -3.27 3.72 12.63
CA PHE A 128 -2.92 2.96 11.42
C PHE A 128 -1.87 3.72 10.60
N GLN A 129 -0.97 3.00 9.96
CA GLN A 129 0.05 3.60 9.11
C GLN A 129 0.27 2.79 7.84
N PHE A 130 0.21 3.49 6.70
CA PHE A 130 0.91 3.06 5.50
C PHE A 130 2.30 3.67 5.53
N ARG A 131 3.33 2.83 5.46
CA ARG A 131 4.73 3.25 5.56
C ARG A 131 5.39 3.19 4.21
N ASP A 132 6.19 4.21 3.91
CA ASP A 132 6.96 4.28 2.68
C ASP A 132 6.09 3.98 1.43
N VAL A 133 5.07 4.80 1.19
CA VAL A 133 4.15 4.64 0.04
C VAL A 133 4.16 5.86 -0.88
N ASN A 134 4.05 5.61 -2.17
CA ASN A 134 3.78 6.61 -3.18
C ASN A 134 2.27 6.80 -3.34
N MET A 135 1.78 8.01 -3.15
CA MET A 135 0.33 8.30 -3.19
C MET A 135 -0.34 7.94 -4.51
N THR A 136 0.37 8.08 -5.63
CA THR A 136 -0.18 7.87 -6.97
C THR A 136 -0.17 6.40 -7.35
N ASN A 137 0.88 5.67 -6.98
CA ASN A 137 1.14 4.33 -7.48
C ASN A 137 0.82 3.22 -6.48
N ASP A 138 0.93 3.47 -5.18
CA ASP A 138 0.86 2.41 -4.16
C ASP A 138 -0.49 2.37 -3.43
N LEU A 139 -1.29 3.44 -3.50
CA LEU A 139 -2.61 3.48 -2.86
C LEU A 139 -3.69 2.73 -3.65
N ASN A 140 -3.45 2.45 -4.94
CA ASN A 140 -4.35 1.69 -5.79
C ASN A 140 -5.80 2.24 -5.75
N PHE A 141 -5.97 3.51 -6.12
CA PHE A 141 -7.28 4.15 -6.13
C PHE A 141 -8.24 3.43 -7.08
N VAL A 142 -9.42 3.08 -6.56
CA VAL A 142 -10.52 2.50 -7.33
C VAL A 142 -11.63 3.54 -7.51
N GLY A 143 -12.16 3.64 -8.73
CA GLY A 143 -13.14 4.66 -9.09
C GLY A 143 -12.52 6.04 -9.31
N PRO A 144 -13.22 7.14 -8.99
CA PRO A 144 -12.68 8.49 -9.14
C PRO A 144 -11.39 8.67 -8.34
N THR A 145 -10.30 8.99 -9.04
CA THR A 145 -9.02 9.31 -8.40
C THR A 145 -9.01 10.80 -8.06
N PRO A 146 -8.75 11.19 -6.81
CA PRO A 146 -8.66 12.59 -6.43
C PRO A 146 -7.39 13.23 -7.02
N ASP A 147 -7.47 14.48 -7.46
CA ASP A 147 -6.31 15.23 -7.96
C ASP A 147 -5.25 15.41 -6.85
N THR A 148 -5.69 15.56 -5.60
CA THR A 148 -4.85 15.69 -4.42
C THR A 148 -5.48 15.01 -3.22
N ILE A 149 -4.66 14.40 -2.36
CA ILE A 149 -5.04 13.95 -1.02
C ILE A 149 -4.12 14.58 0.03
N GLY A 150 -4.62 14.73 1.24
CA GLY A 150 -3.87 15.27 2.37
C GLY A 150 -4.60 15.05 3.69
N VAL A 151 -4.06 15.62 4.77
CA VAL A 151 -4.69 15.59 6.09
C VAL A 151 -6.15 16.05 5.99
N GLY A 152 -7.06 15.29 6.60
CA GLY A 152 -8.50 15.52 6.54
C GLY A 152 -9.24 14.82 5.40
N THR A 153 -8.53 14.16 4.48
CA THR A 153 -9.19 13.41 3.39
C THR A 153 -9.84 12.14 3.95
N ASN A 154 -11.15 12.00 3.77
CA ASN A 154 -11.91 10.81 4.15
C ASN A 154 -11.90 9.80 2.99
N LEU A 155 -11.52 8.55 3.27
CA LEU A 155 -11.37 7.48 2.28
C LEU A 155 -11.93 6.17 2.84
N ASN A 156 -12.26 5.24 1.96
CA ASN A 156 -12.41 3.84 2.34
C ASN A 156 -11.08 3.14 2.04
N PHE A 157 -10.48 2.52 3.06
CA PHE A 157 -9.21 1.81 2.94
C PHE A 157 -9.48 0.31 2.90
N THR A 158 -8.87 -0.39 1.95
CA THR A 158 -8.73 -1.84 1.97
C THR A 158 -7.24 -2.17 2.02
N ALA A 159 -6.83 -2.89 3.04
CA ALA A 159 -5.42 -3.11 3.33
C ALA A 159 -5.19 -4.47 4.00
N GLU A 160 -4.00 -5.02 3.82
CA GLU A 160 -3.55 -6.20 4.53
C GLU A 160 -2.98 -5.79 5.89
N VAL A 161 -3.34 -6.53 6.94
CA VAL A 161 -2.78 -6.37 8.28
C VAL A 161 -1.33 -6.86 8.29
N ASP A 162 -0.37 -5.98 8.61
CA ASP A 162 1.03 -6.38 8.74
C ASP A 162 1.44 -6.62 10.20
N ASP A 163 1.82 -5.58 10.93
CA ASP A 163 2.36 -5.71 12.29
C ASP A 163 1.93 -4.55 13.18
N TYR A 164 2.14 -4.68 14.49
CA TYR A 164 1.95 -3.62 15.47
C TYR A 164 3.25 -3.30 16.21
N GLU A 165 3.70 -2.06 16.10
CA GLU A 165 4.90 -1.58 16.77
C GLU A 165 4.58 -1.08 18.18
N THR A 166 4.82 -1.91 19.20
CA THR A 166 4.46 -1.57 20.59
C THR A 166 5.11 -0.29 21.11
N ASN A 167 6.33 0.05 20.67
CA ASN A 167 7.04 1.22 21.17
C ASN A 167 6.47 2.54 20.63
N SER A 168 5.95 2.54 19.40
CA SER A 168 5.39 3.71 18.72
C SER A 168 3.86 3.72 18.72
N CYS A 169 3.24 2.61 19.13
CA CYS A 169 1.82 2.31 19.01
C CYS A 169 1.28 2.43 17.58
N LEU A 170 2.12 2.15 16.58
CA LEU A 170 1.72 2.20 15.18
C LEU A 170 1.21 0.84 14.72
N PHE A 171 0.03 0.84 14.11
CA PHE A 171 -0.53 -0.33 13.45
C PHE A 171 -0.18 -0.27 11.96
N LEU A 172 0.74 -1.12 11.53
CA LEU A 172 1.20 -1.15 10.14
C LEU A 172 0.24 -1.93 9.26
N LEU A 173 -0.09 -1.33 8.13
CA LEU A 173 -0.94 -1.91 7.10
C LEU A 173 -0.24 -1.81 5.74
N ASN A 174 -0.49 -2.78 4.87
CA ASN A 174 -0.07 -2.72 3.48
C ASN A 174 -1.27 -2.33 2.60
N PRO A 175 -1.19 -1.22 1.83
CA PRO A 175 -2.31 -0.77 1.01
C PRO A 175 -2.63 -1.78 -0.08
N MET A 176 -3.91 -2.12 -0.23
CA MET A 176 -4.41 -2.93 -1.36
C MET A 176 -5.28 -2.12 -2.31
N SER A 177 -6.17 -1.28 -1.78
CA SER A 177 -6.92 -0.29 -2.56
C SER A 177 -7.49 0.82 -1.69
N THR A 178 -7.75 1.96 -2.31
CA THR A 178 -8.39 3.12 -1.68
C THR A 178 -9.54 3.64 -2.54
N ALA A 179 -10.59 4.13 -1.90
CA ALA A 179 -11.70 4.77 -2.60
C ALA A 179 -12.06 6.10 -1.93
N VAL A 180 -12.40 7.10 -2.75
CA VAL A 180 -12.95 8.37 -2.27
C VAL A 180 -14.36 8.12 -1.72
N ARG A 181 -14.70 8.80 -0.63
CA ARG A 181 -16.01 8.74 0.04
C ARG A 181 -16.86 9.98 -0.25
#